data_AF-A0A381SC75-F1
#
_entry.id   AF-A0A381SC75-F1
#
_cell.length_a   1.000
_cell.length_b   1.000
_cell.length_c   1.000
_cell.angle_alpha   90.00
_cell.angle_beta   90.00
_cell.angle_gamma   90.00
#
_symmetry.space_group_name_H-M   'P 1'
#
loop_
_entity.id
_entity.type
_entity.pdbx_description
1 polymer ?
#
loop_
_entity_poly.entity_id
_entity_poly.type
_entity_poly.pdbx_seq_one_letter_code
_entity_poly.pdbx_strand_id
1 'polypeptide(L)'
;METIYLDDFLDDGIIREKSFREKISAINWQDYNSKRVMIKGCTSVPVPTWAYLILTAQLAQVADDITYGEPCSTVKIFKRKT
;
A
#
# COMPACT_ATOMS: atom_id res chain seq x y z
N MET A 1 10.30 6.89 -6.45
CA MET A 1 8.93 6.36 -6.33
C MET A 1 9.04 5.16 -5.42
N GLU A 2 8.48 5.25 -4.23
CA GLU A 2 8.53 4.15 -3.25
C GLU A 2 7.52 3.07 -3.65
N THR A 3 7.84 1.80 -3.40
CA THR A 3 6.92 0.69 -3.70
C THR A 3 6.65 -0.09 -2.43
N ILE A 4 5.37 -0.29 -2.14
CA ILE A 4 4.89 -1.19 -1.09
C ILE A 4 4.43 -2.48 -1.76
N TYR A 5 4.96 -3.61 -1.32
CA TYR A 5 4.60 -4.92 -1.82
C TYR A 5 3.56 -5.54 -0.89
N LEU A 6 2.44 -6.01 -1.44
CA LEU A 6 1.42 -6.67 -0.62
C LEU A 6 1.88 -8.02 -0.07
N ASP A 7 2.87 -8.66 -0.70
CA ASP A 7 3.48 -9.89 -0.18
C ASP A 7 4.15 -9.70 1.20
N ASP A 8 4.61 -8.49 1.54
CA ASP A 8 5.22 -8.18 2.85
C ASP A 8 4.21 -8.35 4.01
N PHE A 9 2.92 -8.32 3.69
CA PHE A 9 1.83 -8.44 4.66
C PHE A 9 1.25 -9.86 4.77
N LEU A 10 1.84 -10.84 4.07
CA LEU A 10 1.41 -12.23 4.17
C LEU A 10 1.71 -12.83 5.54
N ASP A 11 0.84 -13.75 5.93
CA ASP A 11 0.88 -14.52 7.17
C ASP A 11 0.46 -15.96 6.84
N ASP A 12 1.43 -16.86 6.80
CA ASP A 12 1.28 -18.24 6.29
C ASP A 12 0.68 -18.32 4.88
N GLY A 13 1.13 -17.45 3.97
CA GLY A 13 0.70 -17.47 2.57
C GLY A 13 -0.73 -16.96 2.36
N ILE A 14 -1.30 -16.22 3.30
CA ILE A 14 -2.56 -15.48 3.12
C ILE A 14 -2.51 -14.12 3.81
N ILE A 15 -3.38 -13.19 3.41
CA ILE A 15 -3.57 -11.93 4.14
C ILE A 15 -4.57 -12.15 5.28
N ARG A 16 -4.09 -12.17 6.53
CA ARG A 16 -4.93 -12.22 7.73
C ARG A 16 -5.12 -10.83 8.30
N GLU A 17 -6.37 -10.43 8.56
CA GLU A 17 -6.69 -9.07 9.00
C GLU A 17 -5.94 -8.63 10.25
N LYS A 18 -5.87 -9.49 11.28
CA LYS A 18 -5.19 -9.16 12.54
C LYS A 18 -3.69 -8.87 12.32
N SER A 19 -2.96 -9.82 11.71
CA SER A 19 -1.53 -9.68 11.40
C SER A 19 -1.26 -8.49 10.47
N PHE A 20 -2.12 -8.28 9.46
CA PHE A 20 -2.04 -7.13 8.57
C PHE A 20 -2.12 -5.80 9.32
N ARG A 21 -3.12 -5.65 10.21
CA ARG A 21 -3.31 -4.42 11.00
C ARG A 21 -2.15 -4.17 11.96
N GLU A 22 -1.60 -5.23 12.57
CA GLU A 22 -0.41 -5.14 13.42
C GLU A 22 0.79 -4.62 12.63
N LYS A 23 1.08 -5.21 11.45
CA LYS A 23 2.15 -4.72 10.55
C LYS A 23 1.93 -3.27 10.12
N ILE A 24 0.71 -2.91 9.73
CA ILE A 24 0.35 -1.52 9.35
C ILE A 24 0.61 -0.54 10.49
N SER A 25 0.30 -0.91 11.73
CA SER A 25 0.51 -0.05 12.90
C SER A 25 1.98 0.16 13.25
N ALA A 26 2.86 -0.76 12.82
CA ALA A 26 4.30 -0.67 13.04
C ALA A 26 5.03 0.16 11.97
N ILE A 27 4.37 0.53 10.87
CA ILE A 27 4.97 1.33 9.80
C ILE A 27 5.04 2.80 10.23
N ASN A 28 6.23 3.40 10.09
CA ASN A 28 6.40 4.84 10.20
C ASN A 28 5.96 5.54 8.90
N TRP A 29 4.71 5.98 8.85
CA TRP A 29 4.14 6.61 7.65
C TRP A 29 4.84 7.91 7.24
N GLN A 30 5.53 8.59 8.17
CA GLN A 30 6.27 9.82 7.86
C GLN A 30 7.39 9.59 6.83
N ASP A 31 7.88 8.35 6.69
CA ASP A 31 8.89 7.99 5.68
C ASP A 31 8.36 8.14 4.24
N TYR A 32 7.03 8.25 4.06
CA TYR A 32 6.36 8.48 2.78
C TYR A 32 5.93 9.94 2.56
N ASN A 33 6.30 10.85 3.46
CA ASN A 33 5.89 12.25 3.36
C ASN A 33 6.37 12.91 2.07
N SER A 34 5.45 13.54 1.35
CA SER A 34 5.69 14.19 0.05
C SER A 34 6.34 13.26 -1.00
N LYS A 35 6.15 11.95 -0.85
CA LYS A 35 6.63 10.96 -1.82
C LYS A 35 5.50 10.49 -2.73
N ARG A 36 5.91 9.92 -3.87
CA ARG A 36 5.04 9.16 -4.77
C ARG A 36 5.18 7.68 -4.44
N VAL A 37 4.07 7.03 -4.12
CA VAL A 37 4.04 5.65 -3.61
C VAL A 37 3.22 4.76 -4.54
N MET A 38 3.75 3.59 -4.87
CA MET A 38 3.06 2.54 -5.61
C MET A 38 2.71 1.38 -4.68
N ILE A 39 1.47 0.93 -4.71
CA ILE A 39 1.07 -0.33 -4.07
C ILE A 39 1.08 -1.41 -5.15
N LYS A 40 2.05 -2.32 -5.07
CA LYS A 40 2.18 -3.43 -6.00
C LYS A 40 1.29 -4.59 -5.55
N GLY A 41 0.31 -4.89 -6.40
CA GLY A 41 -0.73 -5.91 -6.16
C GLY A 41 -0.50 -7.26 -6.83
N CYS A 42 0.58 -7.43 -7.59
CA CYS A 42 0.95 -8.72 -8.17
C CYS A 42 1.53 -9.58 -7.06
N THR A 43 0.63 -10.22 -6.32
CA THR A 43 0.95 -11.13 -5.21
C THR A 43 0.72 -12.55 -5.64
N SER A 44 1.42 -13.47 -4.98
CA SER A 44 1.26 -14.91 -5.19
C SER A 44 -0.10 -15.46 -4.72
N VAL A 45 -0.90 -14.63 -4.05
CA VAL A 45 -2.14 -15.01 -3.37
C VAL A 45 -3.25 -13.99 -3.60
N PRO A 46 -4.53 -14.36 -3.43
CA PRO A 46 -5.63 -13.40 -3.46
C PRO A 46 -5.52 -12.37 -2.34
N VAL A 47 -5.54 -11.08 -2.70
CA VAL A 47 -5.50 -9.97 -1.74
C VAL A 47 -6.91 -9.40 -1.57
N PRO A 48 -7.44 -9.34 -0.33
CA PRO A 48 -8.72 -8.70 -0.07
C PRO A 48 -8.71 -7.20 -0.40
N THR A 49 -9.81 -6.69 -0.97
CA THR A 49 -9.94 -5.26 -1.33
C THR A 49 -9.67 -4.32 -0.15
N TRP A 50 -10.07 -4.71 1.07
CA TRP A 50 -9.85 -3.89 2.26
C TRP A 50 -8.37 -3.62 2.55
N ALA A 51 -7.45 -4.51 2.17
CA ALA A 51 -6.02 -4.33 2.40
C ALA A 51 -5.48 -3.12 1.61
N TYR A 52 -5.88 -3.01 0.33
CA TYR A 52 -5.59 -1.86 -0.51
C TYR A 52 -6.19 -0.57 0.07
N LEU A 53 -7.44 -0.62 0.53
CA LEU A 53 -8.13 0.55 1.08
C LEU A 53 -7.44 1.06 2.36
N ILE A 54 -7.01 0.17 3.24
CA ILE A 54 -6.29 0.55 4.47
C ILE A 54 -4.95 1.20 4.13
N LEU A 55 -4.14 0.59 3.26
CA LEU A 55 -2.85 1.16 2.84
C LEU A 55 -3.02 2.56 2.25
N THR A 56 -3.97 2.71 1.34
CA THR A 56 -4.25 4.00 0.69
C THR A 56 -4.73 5.04 1.70
N ALA A 57 -5.56 4.67 2.68
CA ALA A 57 -6.02 5.59 3.71
C ALA A 57 -4.88 6.10 4.60
N GLN A 58 -3.89 5.26 4.93
CA GLN A 58 -2.70 5.69 5.67
C GLN A 58 -1.80 6.58 4.81
N LEU A 59 -1.50 6.14 3.59
CA LEU A 59 -0.64 6.88 2.67
C LEU A 59 -1.21 8.24 2.28
N ALA A 60 -2.53 8.36 2.07
CA ALA A 60 -3.14 9.62 1.62
C ALA A 60 -2.92 10.77 2.61
N GLN A 61 -2.70 10.46 3.89
CA GLN A 61 -2.40 11.44 4.93
C GLN A 61 -1.00 12.05 4.81
N VAL A 62 -0.05 11.37 4.16
CA VAL A 62 1.37 11.77 4.11
C VAL A 62 1.95 11.90 2.69
N ALA A 63 1.58 11.03 1.76
CA ALA A 63 2.10 10.96 0.41
C ALA A 63 1.43 11.97 -0.55
N ASP A 64 2.13 12.34 -1.63
CA ASP A 64 1.62 13.27 -2.64
C ASP A 64 0.88 12.58 -3.79
N ASP A 65 1.21 11.32 -4.08
CA ASP A 65 0.65 10.55 -5.19
C ASP A 65 0.65 9.06 -4.82
N ILE A 66 -0.48 8.38 -5.04
CA ILE A 66 -0.60 6.94 -4.82
C ILE A 66 -1.08 6.28 -6.10
N THR A 67 -0.38 5.24 -6.53
CA THR A 67 -0.75 4.41 -7.69
C THR A 67 -0.86 2.94 -7.30
N TYR A 68 -1.71 2.20 -8.00
CA TYR A 68 -1.75 0.73 -7.94
C TYR A 68 -1.14 0.13 -9.21
N GLY A 69 -0.58 -1.07 -9.11
CA GLY A 69 -0.16 -1.86 -10.26
C GLY A 69 1.33 -2.14 -10.29
N GLU A 70 1.91 -2.14 -11.49
CA GLU A 70 3.31 -2.45 -11.74
C GLU A 70 4.02 -1.27 -12.43
N PRO A 71 5.36 -1.15 -12.36
CA PRO A 71 6.08 -0.01 -12.93
C PRO A 71 5.72 0.33 -14.37
N CYS A 72 5.44 -0.70 -15.19
CA CYS A 72 5.07 -0.55 -16.60
C CYS A 72 3.57 -0.32 -16.84
N SER A 73 2.71 -0.54 -15.83
CA SER A 73 1.25 -0.43 -15.93
C SER A 73 0.68 -0.03 -14.56
N THR A 74 0.50 1.28 -14.37
CA THR A 74 -0.03 1.84 -13.11
C THR A 74 -1.35 2.55 -13.32
N VAL A 75 -2.20 2.48 -12.29
CA VAL A 75 -3.45 3.22 -12.19
C VAL A 75 -3.30 4.22 -11.06
N LYS A 76 -3.56 5.50 -11.34
CA LYS A 76 -3.51 6.55 -10.32
C LYS A 76 -4.76 6.52 -9.45
N ILE A 77 -4.57 6.47 -8.14
CA ILE A 77 -5.65 6.32 -7.16
C ILE A 77 -5.83 7.60 -6.36
N PHE A 78 -4.73 8.27 -6.03
CA PHE A 78 -4.74 9.48 -5.24
C PHE A 78 -3.68 10.45 -5.73
N LYS A 79 -4.00 11.74 -5.68
CA LYS A 79 -3.05 12.84 -5.85
C LYS A 79 -3.44 13.94 -4.86
N ARG A 80 -2.51 14.34 -4.01
CA ARG A 80 -2.68 15.48 -3.12
C ARG A 80 -2.86 16.75 -3.95
N LYS A 81 -3.94 17.49 -3.69
CA LYS A 81 -4.10 18.82 -4.25
C LYS A 81 -3.20 19.75 -3.44
N THR A 82 -2.22 20.32 -4.14
CA THR A 82 -1.37 21.41 -3.64
C THR A 82 -2.20 22.68 -3.52
#